data_AF-A0A3C0RY94-F1
#
_entry.id   AF-A0A3C0RY94-F1
#
_cell.length_a   1.000
_cell.length_b   1.000
_cell.length_c   1.000
_cell.angle_alpha   90.00
_cell.angle_beta   90.00
_cell.angle_gamma   90.00
#
_symmetry.space_group_name_H-M   'P 1'
#
loop_
_entity.id
_entity.type
_entity.pdbx_description
1 polymer ?
#
loop_
_entity_poly.entity_id
_entity_poly.type
_entity_poly.pdbx_seq_one_letter_code
_entity_poly.pdbx_strand_id
1 'polypeptide(L)' 'SDQALIPVTSLKLGPGDSARSHMADEFIYIDEIRAGIDLYIEMLEQIV' A
#
# COMPACT_ATOMS: atom_id res chain seq x y z
N SER A 1 4.87 7.62 8.86
CA SER A 1 5.46 6.39 8.29
C SER A 1 6.96 6.54 8.28
N ASP A 2 7.68 5.44 8.03
CA ASP A 2 9.16 5.42 8.00
C ASP A 2 9.76 6.30 6.90
N GLN A 3 8.93 6.71 5.93
CA GLN A 3 9.30 7.69 4.91
C GLN A 3 9.90 8.98 5.48
N ALA A 4 9.51 9.39 6.69
CA ALA A 4 10.09 10.58 7.36
C ALA A 4 11.59 10.43 7.67
N LEU A 5 12.12 9.20 7.68
CA LEU A 5 13.52 8.89 7.98
C LEU A 5 14.35 8.63 6.71
N ILE A 6 13.74 8.69 5.52
CA ILE A 6 14.36 8.35 4.23
C ILE A 6 14.72 9.65 3.49
N PRO A 7 16.02 10.02 3.35
CA PRO A 7 16.44 11.31 2.76
C PRO A 7 16.53 11.27 1.23
N VAL A 8 15.72 10.44 0.57
CA VAL A 8 15.63 10.33 -0.88
C VAL A 8 14.17 10.27 -1.32
N THR A 9 13.92 10.58 -2.59
CA THR A 9 12.57 10.47 -3.17
C THR A 9 12.04 9.05 -2.98
N SER A 10 10.84 8.96 -2.41
CA SER A 10 10.20 7.70 -2.07
C SER A 10 8.69 7.81 -2.26
N LEU A 11 8.04 6.67 -2.46
CA LEU A 11 6.59 6.55 -2.59
C LEU A 11 6.06 5.65 -1.46
N LYS A 12 4.97 6.08 -0.82
CA LYS A 12 4.21 5.24 0.12
C LYS A 12 2.87 4.88 -0.52
N LEU A 13 2.67 3.59 -0.76
CA LEU A 13 1.47 3.04 -1.37
C LEU A 13 1.25 1.64 -0.79
N GLY A 14 -0.01 1.25 -0.60
CA GLY A 14 -0.41 -0.07 -0.13
C GLY A 14 -1.93 -0.22 -0.14
N PRO A 15 -2.45 -1.47 -0.14
CA PRO A 15 -3.89 -1.74 -0.14
C PRO A 15 -4.53 -1.45 1.24
N GLY A 16 -5.84 -1.26 1.24
CA GLY A 16 -6.65 -0.97 2.43
C GLY A 16 -7.00 0.51 2.61
N ASP A 17 -7.71 0.82 3.70
CA ASP A 17 -8.15 2.16 4.04
C ASP A 17 -7.57 2.60 5.38
N SER A 18 -6.86 3.74 5.37
CA SER A 18 -6.27 4.32 6.57
C SER A 18 -7.27 4.65 7.68
N ALA A 19 -8.55 4.86 7.35
CA ALA A 19 -9.59 5.09 8.34
C ALA A 19 -9.90 3.85 9.19
N ARG A 20 -9.54 2.64 8.72
CA ARG A 20 -9.71 1.39 9.47
C ARG A 20 -8.54 1.07 10.40
N SER A 21 -7.41 1.74 10.23
CA SER A 21 -6.23 1.53 11.08
C SER A 21 -6.54 1.89 12.54
N HIS A 22 -6.11 1.05 13.47
CA HIS A 22 -6.30 1.23 14.91
C HIS A 22 -7.77 1.21 15.38
N MET A 23 -8.67 0.61 14.60
CA MET A 23 -10.02 0.30 15.04
C MET A 23 -10.08 -1.07 15.74
N ALA A 24 -11.06 -1.26 16.63
CA ALA A 24 -11.22 -2.51 17.37
C ALA A 24 -11.38 -3.73 16.44
N ASP A 25 -12.12 -3.55 15.35
CA ASP A 25 -12.33 -4.55 14.30
C ASP A 25 -11.56 -4.17 13.03
N GLU A 26 -10.26 -3.88 13.16
CA GLU A 26 -9.42 -3.60 11.99
C GLU A 26 -9.40 -4.81 11.04
N PHE A 27 -9.65 -4.55 9.76
CA PHE A 27 -9.69 -5.58 8.74
C PHE A 27 -9.29 -5.04 7.36
N ILE A 28 -9.02 -5.96 6.44
CA ILE A 28 -8.78 -5.71 5.02
C ILE A 28 -9.61 -6.70 4.20
N TYR A 29 -10.17 -6.26 3.07
CA TYR A 29 -10.88 -7.16 2.17
C TYR A 29 -9.88 -7.95 1.31
N ILE A 30 -10.20 -9.22 1.02
CA ILE A 30 -9.36 -10.04 0.14
C ILE A 30 -9.24 -9.42 -1.27
N ASP A 31 -10.29 -8.76 -1.74
CA ASP A 31 -10.26 -8.09 -3.05
C ASP A 31 -9.34 -6.86 -3.07
N GLU A 32 -9.17 -6.15 -1.95
CA GLU A 32 -8.18 -5.06 -1.83
C GLU A 32 -6.75 -5.60 -1.95
N ILE A 33 -6.49 -6.79 -1.40
CA ILE A 33 -5.20 -7.45 -1.53
C ILE A 33 -4.94 -7.83 -2.99
N ARG A 34 -5.93 -8.44 -3.67
CA ARG A 34 -5.82 -8.82 -5.09
C ARG A 34 -5.53 -7.61 -5.98
N ALA A 35 -6.33 -6.55 -5.84
CA ALA A 35 -6.13 -5.32 -6.59
C ALA A 35 -4.79 -4.64 -6.27
N GLY A 36 -4.34 -4.69 -5.02
CA GLY A 36 -3.02 -4.19 -4.62
C GLY A 36 -1.88 -4.94 -5.29
N ILE A 37 -1.97 -6.27 -5.41
CA ILE A 37 -0.98 -7.10 -6.11
C ILE A 37 -0.91 -6.71 -7.59
N ASP A 38 -2.05 -6.66 -8.27
CA ASP A 38 -2.11 -6.31 -9.69
C ASP A 38 -1.51 -4.91 -9.96
N LEU A 39 -1.84 -3.93 -9.10
CA LEU A 39 -1.30 -2.59 -9.17
C LEU A 39 0.23 -2.56 -9.02
N TYR A 40 0.78 -3.28 -8.03
CA TYR A 40 2.23 -3.33 -7.86
C TYR A 40 2.94 -3.94 -9.06
N ILE A 41 2.38 -5.01 -9.64
CA ILE A 41 2.92 -5.64 -10.85
C ILE A 41 2.93 -4.64 -11.99
N GLU A 42 1.79 -4.03 -12.31
CA GLU A 42 1.68 -3.06 -13.41
C GLU A 42 2.65 -1.89 -13.24
N MET A 43 2.78 -1.34 -12.03
CA MET A 43 3.69 -0.24 -11.76
C MET A 43 5.17 -0.61 -11.95
N LEU A 44 5.58 -1.82 -11.56
CA LEU A 44 6.97 -2.26 -11.64
C LEU A 44 7.34 -2.72 -13.05
N GLU A 45 6.42 -3.34 -13.80
CA GLU A 45 6.62 -3.71 -15.22
C GLU A 45 6.86 -2.50 -16.12
N GLN A 46 6.40 -1.31 -15.74
CA GLN A 46 6.71 -0.06 -16.47
C GLN A 46 8.15 0.42 -16.25
N ILE A 47 8.88 -0.14 -15.27
CA ILE A 47 10.20 0.32 -14.84
C ILE A 47 11.28 -0.72 -15.14
N VAL A 48 10.97 -2.01 -15.00
CA VAL A 48 11.88 -3.15 -15.16
C VAL A 48 11.73 -3.78 -16.54
#